data_AF-A0AAU6X1Z9-F1
#
_entry.id   AF-A0AAU6X1Z9-F1
#
_cell.length_a   1.000
_cell.length_b   1.000
_cell.length_c   1.000
_cell.angle_alpha   90.00
_cell.angle_beta   90.00
_cell.angle_gamma   90.00
#
_symmetry.space_group_name_H-M   'P 1'
#
loop_
_entity.id
_entity.type
_entity.pdbx_description
1 polymer ?
#
loop_
_entity_poly.entity_id
_entity_poly.type
_entity_poly.pdbx_seq_one_letter_code
_entity_poly.pdbx_strand_id
1 'polypeptide(L)'
;MKKILLCLYAMIAALPSFAQWANSGNIIYNTNAGGVGVGTTNPLAGLHVFGGGQTFMVGDLQNSVMPAFTIHGGHATGYAYCKLEVPQRRNL
;
A
#
# COMPACT_ATOMS: atom_id res chain seq x y z
N MET A 1 40.12 19.19 21.56
CA MET A 1 40.16 17.90 20.82
C MET A 1 38.84 17.11 20.90
N LYS A 2 38.28 16.85 22.10
CA LYS A 2 37.01 16.11 22.28
C LYS A 2 35.75 16.73 21.61
N LYS A 3 35.67 18.06 21.52
CA LYS A 3 34.54 18.77 20.90
C LYS A 3 34.47 18.58 19.37
N ILE A 4 35.63 18.50 18.72
CA ILE A 4 35.74 18.25 17.27
C ILE A 4 35.34 16.80 16.95
N LEU A 5 35.78 15.85 17.78
CA LEU A 5 35.39 14.43 17.65
C LEU A 5 33.88 14.23 17.86
N LEU A 6 33.28 14.98 18.80
CA LEU A 6 31.84 14.95 19.05
C LEU A 6 31.02 15.54 17.89
N CYS A 7 31.47 16.62 17.27
CA CYS A 7 30.82 17.20 16.08
C CYS A 7 30.89 16.26 14.87
N LEU A 8 32.02 15.59 14.65
CA LEU A 8 32.16 14.59 13.57
C LEU A 8 31.23 13.39 13.80
N TYR A 9 31.11 12.92 15.04
CA TYR A 9 30.18 11.84 15.38
C TYR A 9 28.71 12.27 15.20
N ALA A 10 28.35 13.48 15.62
CA ALA A 10 27.01 14.02 15.43
C ALA A 10 26.65 14.21 13.94
N MET A 11 27.60 14.62 13.09
CA MET A 11 27.37 14.70 11.65
C MET A 11 27.18 13.33 10.99
N ILE A 12 27.87 12.29 11.45
CA ILE A 12 27.69 10.92 10.94
C ILE A 12 26.38 10.30 11.45
N ALA A 13 25.98 10.60 12.68
CA ALA A 13 24.75 10.09 13.29
C ALA A 13 23.48 10.78 12.75
N ALA A 14 23.61 11.98 12.17
CA ALA A 14 22.50 12.76 11.62
C ALA A 14 22.25 12.50 10.12
N LEU A 15 22.32 11.24 9.68
CA LEU A 15 21.85 10.89 8.34
C LEU A 15 20.36 11.23 8.25
N PRO A 16 19.91 12.03 7.27
CA PRO A 16 18.50 12.33 7.14
C PRO A 16 17.74 11.03 6.88
N SER A 17 16.82 10.68 7.78
CA SER A 17 15.81 9.68 7.47
C SER A 17 14.82 10.33 6.51
N PHE A 18 14.92 9.98 5.23
CA PHE A 18 13.90 10.39 4.28
C PHE A 18 12.61 9.64 4.63
N ALA A 19 11.53 10.39 4.88
CA ALA A 19 10.20 9.82 4.83
C ALA A 19 10.02 9.19 3.44
N GLN A 20 9.82 7.87 3.40
CA GLN A 20 9.68 7.16 2.13
C GLN A 20 8.41 7.58 1.39
N TRP A 21 7.42 8.10 2.11
CA TRP A 21 6.15 8.58 1.55
C TRP A 21 6.16 10.10 1.49
N ALA A 22 5.98 10.65 0.30
CA ALA A 22 5.80 12.07 0.08
C ALA A 22 4.40 12.38 -0.45
N ASN A 23 4.02 13.65 -0.38
CA ASN A 23 2.76 14.15 -0.92
C ASN A 23 2.96 15.27 -1.94
N SER A 24 2.11 15.32 -2.96
CA SER A 24 1.99 16.44 -3.89
C SER A 24 0.51 16.75 -4.11
N GLY A 25 0.01 17.82 -3.50
CA GLY A 25 -1.44 18.06 -3.39
C GLY A 25 -2.13 16.89 -2.69
N ASN A 26 -3.05 16.22 -3.40
CA ASN A 26 -3.81 15.07 -2.91
C ASN A 26 -3.18 13.70 -3.29
N ILE A 27 -1.94 13.70 -3.80
CA ILE A 27 -1.24 12.48 -4.22
C ILE A 27 -0.27 12.06 -3.13
N ILE A 28 -0.30 10.80 -2.71
CA ILE A 28 0.69 10.18 -1.83
C ILE A 28 1.49 9.15 -2.65
N TYR A 29 2.83 9.19 -2.59
CA TYR A 29 3.68 8.30 -3.37
C TYR A 29 5.00 7.94 -2.67
N ASN A 30 5.57 6.79 -3.03
CA ASN A 30 6.89 6.36 -2.56
C ASN A 30 8.00 7.12 -3.31
N THR A 31 8.96 7.70 -2.58
CA THR A 31 10.08 8.47 -3.12
C THR A 31 11.35 7.67 -3.36
N ASN A 32 11.36 6.38 -3.04
CA ASN A 32 12.48 5.47 -3.31
C ASN A 32 12.14 4.44 -4.40
N ALA A 33 13.14 3.61 -4.77
CA ALA A 33 13.00 2.58 -5.80
C ALA A 33 12.37 1.26 -5.31
N GLY A 34 12.02 1.15 -4.02
CA GLY A 34 11.41 -0.03 -3.42
C GLY A 34 9.92 -0.18 -3.73
N GLY A 35 9.41 -1.41 -3.60
CA GLY A 35 7.98 -1.72 -3.72
C GLY A 35 7.21 -1.44 -2.44
N VAL A 36 5.89 -1.28 -2.56
CA VAL A 36 4.95 -1.14 -1.45
C VAL A 36 4.46 -2.51 -1.02
N GLY A 37 4.87 -2.96 0.17
CA GLY A 37 4.41 -4.20 0.78
C GLY A 37 3.28 -3.97 1.78
N VAL A 38 2.16 -4.67 1.63
CA VAL A 38 1.12 -4.79 2.67
C VAL A 38 1.11 -6.24 3.14
N GLY A 39 1.41 -6.48 4.42
CA GLY A 39 1.51 -7.85 4.98
C GLY A 39 2.72 -8.67 4.50
N THR A 40 3.67 -8.04 3.81
CA THR A 40 4.96 -8.65 3.41
C THR A 40 6.10 -7.64 3.53
N THR A 41 7.29 -8.12 3.92
CA THR A 41 8.54 -7.35 3.94
C THR A 41 9.33 -7.45 2.64
N ASN A 42 8.95 -8.35 1.74
CA ASN A 42 9.66 -8.66 0.49
C ASN A 42 8.68 -8.55 -0.69
N PRO A 43 8.32 -7.34 -1.10
CA PRO A 43 7.46 -7.13 -2.26
C PRO A 43 8.12 -7.65 -3.53
N LEU A 44 7.39 -8.44 -4.33
CA LEU A 44 7.86 -9.00 -5.62
C LEU A 44 7.43 -8.14 -6.81
N ALA A 45 6.60 -7.12 -6.57
CA ALA A 45 6.10 -6.16 -7.54
C ALA A 45 6.05 -4.76 -6.91
N GLY A 46 5.81 -3.72 -7.72
CA GLY A 46 5.73 -2.34 -7.22
C GLY A 46 4.68 -2.13 -6.13
N LEU A 47 3.59 -2.91 -6.16
CA LEU A 47 2.65 -3.10 -5.06
C LEU A 47 2.46 -4.61 -4.83
N HIS A 48 2.78 -5.11 -3.64
CA HIS A 48 2.59 -6.50 -3.24
C HIS A 48 1.77 -6.55 -1.95
N VAL A 49 0.57 -7.08 -2.04
CA VAL A 49 -0.38 -7.20 -0.92
C VAL A 49 -0.51 -8.69 -0.59
N PHE A 50 0.02 -9.13 0.55
CA PHE A 50 0.13 -10.53 0.94
C PHE A 50 -0.53 -10.80 2.31
N GLY A 51 -1.31 -11.89 2.40
CA GLY A 51 -2.14 -12.23 3.57
C GLY A 51 -3.45 -12.92 3.17
N GLY A 52 -4.07 -13.63 4.12
CA GLY A 52 -5.40 -14.25 3.93
C GLY A 52 -6.54 -13.24 4.08
N GLY A 53 -7.63 -13.40 3.32
CA GLY A 53 -8.81 -12.51 3.41
C GLY A 53 -8.67 -11.17 2.69
N GLN A 54 -7.70 -11.04 1.79
CA GLN A 54 -7.43 -9.79 1.09
C GLN A 54 -8.40 -9.58 -0.07
N THR A 55 -9.42 -8.78 0.20
CA THR A 55 -10.33 -8.24 -0.80
C THR A 55 -9.74 -6.92 -1.31
N PHE A 56 -9.29 -6.88 -2.57
CA PHE A 56 -8.91 -5.61 -3.20
C PHE A 56 -10.16 -4.96 -3.76
N MET A 57 -10.63 -3.89 -3.12
CA MET A 57 -11.86 -3.18 -3.49
C MET A 57 -11.51 -1.87 -4.16
N VAL A 58 -12.13 -1.60 -5.32
CA VAL A 58 -12.12 -0.29 -5.99
C VAL A 58 -13.57 0.20 -6.03
N GLY A 59 -13.88 1.29 -5.32
CA GLY A 59 -15.24 1.84 -5.18
C GLY A 59 -15.29 3.06 -4.25
N ASP A 60 -16.44 3.71 -4.14
CA ASP A 60 -16.64 4.85 -3.23
C ASP A 60 -16.79 4.40 -1.76
N LEU A 61 -16.27 5.21 -0.85
CA LEU A 61 -16.17 5.01 0.60
C LEU A 61 -17.54 4.83 1.27
N GLN A 62 -18.62 5.30 0.65
CA GLN A 62 -19.91 5.45 1.32
C GLN A 62 -20.74 4.15 1.42
N ASN A 63 -20.38 3.09 0.70
CA ASN A 63 -21.01 1.79 0.87
C ASN A 63 -20.06 0.66 0.45
N SER A 64 -19.41 0.03 1.43
CA SER A 64 -18.73 -1.27 1.27
C SER A 64 -19.66 -2.38 0.72
N VAL A 65 -20.95 -2.09 0.57
CA VAL A 65 -22.00 -2.96 0.04
C VAL A 65 -21.87 -3.16 -1.48
N MET A 66 -21.31 -2.20 -2.23
CA MET A 66 -21.22 -2.28 -3.71
C MET A 66 -19.92 -1.65 -4.25
N PRO A 67 -18.76 -2.29 -4.08
CA PRO A 67 -17.55 -1.85 -4.77
C PRO A 67 -17.74 -1.91 -6.29
N ALA A 68 -17.21 -0.93 -7.02
CA ALA A 68 -17.23 -0.93 -8.48
C ALA A 68 -16.46 -2.13 -9.07
N PHE A 69 -15.44 -2.58 -8.35
CA PHE A 69 -14.68 -3.78 -8.68
C PHE A 69 -14.10 -4.41 -7.41
N THR A 70 -14.14 -5.73 -7.33
CA THR A 70 -13.48 -6.46 -6.24
C THR A 70 -12.71 -7.66 -6.76
N ILE A 71 -11.45 -7.76 -6.33
CA ILE A 71 -10.64 -8.97 -6.48
C ILE A 71 -10.64 -9.68 -5.14
N HIS A 72 -11.14 -10.91 -5.13
CA HIS A 72 -10.95 -11.81 -4.00
C HIS A 72 -9.60 -12.52 -4.22
N GLY A 73 -8.62 -12.18 -3.38
CA GLY A 73 -7.34 -12.88 -3.38
C GLY A 73 -7.54 -14.38 -3.15
N GLY A 74 -6.88 -15.21 -3.97
CA GLY A 74 -7.01 -16.66 -3.95
C GLY A 74 -6.82 -17.25 -2.55
N HIS A 75 -7.82 -18.02 -2.14
CA HIS A 75 -7.77 -18.88 -0.96
C HIS A 75 -6.82 -20.06 -1.24
N ALA A 76 -6.34 -20.75 -0.20
CA ALA A 76 -5.37 -21.86 -0.29
C ALA A 76 -5.80 -23.04 -1.21
N THR A 77 -6.99 -22.99 -1.79
CA THR A 77 -7.60 -24.03 -2.64
C THR A 77 -8.05 -23.57 -4.04
N GLY A 78 -7.77 -22.34 -4.53
CA GLY A 78 -8.22 -21.99 -5.90
C GLY A 78 -7.91 -20.60 -6.47
N TYR A 79 -8.23 -20.44 -7.77
CA TYR A 79 -7.95 -19.28 -8.63
C TYR A 79 -8.47 -17.95 -8.07
N ALA A 80 -7.75 -16.87 -8.34
CA ALA A 80 -8.27 -15.52 -8.17
C ALA A 80 -9.43 -15.29 -9.15
N TYR A 81 -10.53 -14.71 -8.68
CA TYR A 81 -11.65 -14.30 -9.52
C TYR A 81 -12.01 -12.84 -9.25
N CYS A 82 -12.47 -12.14 -10.29
CA CYS A 82 -13.05 -10.82 -10.17
C CYS A 82 -14.57 -10.93 -10.01
N LYS A 83 -15.14 -10.16 -9.08
CA LYS A 83 -16.59 -9.96 -8.99
C LYS A 83 -16.91 -8.57 -9.56
N LEU A 84 -17.80 -8.52 -10.56
CA LEU A 84 -18.40 -7.29 -11.06
C LEU A 84 -19.82 -7.18 -10.46
N GLU A 85 -20.03 -6.21 -9.56
CA GLU A 85 -21.34 -5.97 -8.96
C GLU A 85 -22.20 -5.15 -9.94
N VAL A 86 -23.29 -5.73 -10.45
CA VAL A 86 -24.26 -4.98 -11.27
C VAL A 86 -25.35 -4.43 -10.33
N PRO A 87 -25.59 -3.10 -10.31
CA PRO A 87 -26.66 -2.53 -9.50
C PRO A 87 -27.98 -3.23 -9.83
N GLN A 88 -28.66 -3.76 -8.81
CA GLN A 88 -29.96 -4.40 -8.99
C GLN A 88 -30.91 -3.36 -9.61
N ARG A 89 -31.41 -3.61 -10.83
CA ARG A 89 -32.47 -2.78 -11.40
C ARG A 89 -33.65 -2.88 -10.44
N ARG A 90 -34.07 -1.76 -9.86
CA ARG A 90 -35.31 -1.70 -9.08
C ARG A 90 -36.42 -2.13 -10.05
N ASN A 91 -36.97 -3.32 -9.82
CA ASN A 91 -38.11 -3.81 -10.56
C ASN A 91 -39.24 -2.79 -10.38
N LEU A 92 -39.70 -2.21 -11.49
CA LEU A 92 -41.00 -1.55 -11.59
C LEU A 92 -42.09 -2.61 -11.63
#